data_AF-A0A497CFN4-F1
#
_entry.id   AF-A0A497CFN4-F1
#
_cell.length_a   1.000
_cell.length_b   1.000
_cell.length_c   1.000
_cell.angle_alpha   90.00
_cell.angle_beta   90.00
_cell.angle_gamma   90.00
#
_symmetry.space_group_name_H-M   'P 1'
#
loop_
_entity.id
_entity.type
_entity.pdbx_description
1 polymer ?
#
loop_
_entity_poly.entity_id
_entity_poly.type
_entity_poly.pdbx_seq_one_letter_code
_entity_poly.pdbx_strand_id
1 'polypeptide(L)'
;IIHVHGWLASLLPLYLKEYYKDEPLFTSSKIVTSLYNQSFNGALNKDMINKIKFDNLENEAIEILKTPTYNNIMKVAIDYSDALIVGSEEIPKELQDYLNNCNKPVLEYHSAETFAEAYTEFYKTQVLSQ
;
A
#
# COMPACT_ATOMS: atom_id res chain seq x y z
N ILE A 1 -1.32 -12.67 -7.15
CA ILE A 1 -0.82 -11.34 -6.70
C ILE A 1 -1.91 -10.33 -6.98
N ILE A 2 -2.21 -9.46 -6.02
CA ILE A 2 -3.08 -8.30 -6.19
C ILE A 2 -2.17 -7.08 -6.15
N HIS A 3 -2.02 -6.40 -7.28
CA HIS A 3 -1.13 -5.25 -7.41
C HIS A 3 -1.94 -3.95 -7.37
N VAL A 4 -1.74 -3.17 -6.32
CA VAL A 4 -2.41 -1.90 -6.04
C VAL A 4 -1.52 -0.75 -6.49
N HIS A 5 -2.07 0.14 -7.30
CA HIS A 5 -1.34 1.31 -7.81
C HIS A 5 -1.79 2.60 -7.13
N GLY A 6 -0.91 3.16 -6.31
CA GLY A 6 -1.05 4.51 -5.75
C GLY A 6 -2.23 4.68 -4.79
N TRP A 7 -2.55 5.95 -4.53
CA TRP A 7 -3.42 6.34 -3.43
C TRP A 7 -4.90 6.02 -3.67
N LEU A 8 -5.37 5.98 -4.92
CA LEU A 8 -6.80 5.85 -5.20
C LEU A 8 -7.35 4.50 -4.71
N ALA A 9 -6.53 3.45 -4.76
CA ALA A 9 -6.86 2.09 -4.30
C ALA A 9 -6.14 1.71 -3.00
N SER A 10 -5.56 2.67 -2.28
CA SER A 10 -4.74 2.47 -1.06
C SER A 10 -5.44 1.80 0.11
N LEU A 11 -6.77 1.85 0.18
CA LEU A 11 -7.54 1.17 1.23
C LEU A 11 -7.82 -0.30 0.88
N LEU A 12 -7.61 -0.73 -0.37
CA LEU A 12 -7.87 -2.12 -0.77
C LEU A 12 -7.04 -3.14 0.03
N PRO A 13 -5.72 -2.93 0.29
CA PRO A 13 -4.94 -3.82 1.15
C PRO A 13 -5.57 -4.01 2.54
N LEU A 14 -6.00 -2.92 3.19
CA LEU A 14 -6.68 -2.95 4.49
C LEU A 14 -7.94 -3.82 4.44
N TYR A 15 -8.81 -3.58 3.46
CA TYR A 15 -10.06 -4.34 3.33
C TYR A 15 -9.81 -5.82 3.04
N LEU A 16 -8.82 -6.16 2.20
CA LEU A 16 -8.49 -7.54 1.91
C LEU A 16 -7.97 -8.29 3.16
N LYS A 17 -7.20 -7.61 4.02
CA LYS A 17 -6.59 -8.21 5.21
C LYS A 17 -7.50 -8.21 6.44
N GLU A 18 -8.48 -7.32 6.52
CA GLU A 18 -9.35 -7.19 7.71
C GLU A 18 -10.80 -7.56 7.44
N TYR A 19 -11.38 -7.05 6.34
CA TYR A 19 -12.79 -7.26 6.01
C TYR A 19 -13.00 -8.59 5.28
N TYR A 20 -12.18 -8.89 4.28
CA TYR A 20 -12.25 -10.12 3.48
C TYR A 20 -11.28 -11.21 3.95
N LYS A 21 -10.78 -11.13 5.18
CA LYS A 21 -9.77 -12.06 5.71
C LYS A 21 -10.24 -13.52 5.74
N ASP A 22 -11.54 -13.73 5.91
CA ASP A 22 -12.17 -15.05 5.99
C ASP A 22 -12.62 -15.57 4.62
N GLU A 23 -12.47 -14.77 3.55
CA GLU A 23 -12.79 -15.19 2.19
C GLU A 23 -11.69 -16.12 1.64
N PRO A 24 -11.99 -17.41 1.34
CA PRO A 24 -11.00 -18.37 0.87
C PRO A 24 -10.29 -17.94 -0.42
N LEU A 25 -10.93 -17.09 -1.21
CA LEU A 25 -10.40 -16.56 -2.46
C LEU A 25 -9.09 -15.77 -2.25
N PHE A 26 -8.94 -15.09 -1.10
CA PHE A 26 -7.82 -14.18 -0.84
C PHE A 26 -6.75 -14.75 0.10
N THR A 27 -6.99 -15.90 0.73
CA THR A 27 -6.10 -16.48 1.75
C THR A 27 -4.67 -16.70 1.27
N SER A 28 -4.49 -17.06 0.00
CA SER A 28 -3.16 -17.26 -0.63
C SER A 28 -2.73 -16.09 -1.52
N SER A 29 -3.49 -14.98 -1.53
CA SER A 29 -3.14 -13.82 -2.31
C SER A 29 -2.01 -13.03 -1.62
N LYS A 30 -1.03 -12.58 -2.41
CA LYS A 30 -0.01 -11.61 -2.01
C LYS A 30 -0.40 -10.23 -2.52
N ILE A 31 -0.39 -9.24 -1.65
CA ILE A 31 -0.75 -7.85 -1.94
C ILE A 31 0.52 -7.05 -2.13
N VAL A 32 0.66 -6.42 -3.29
CA VAL A 32 1.78 -5.52 -3.60
C VAL A 32 1.23 -4.12 -3.82
N THR A 33 1.83 -3.11 -3.18
CA THR A 33 1.43 -1.71 -3.40
C THR A 33 2.57 -0.91 -4.03
N SER A 34 2.29 -0.22 -5.15
CA SER A 34 3.17 0.78 -5.74
C SER A 34 2.89 2.17 -5.19
N LEU A 35 3.95 2.82 -4.70
CA LEU A 35 3.94 4.20 -4.22
C LEU A 35 4.43 5.13 -5.33
N TYR A 36 3.90 6.35 -5.37
CA TYR A 36 4.26 7.34 -6.37
C TYR A 36 4.58 8.68 -5.71
N ASN A 37 4.97 9.67 -6.51
CA ASN A 37 5.06 11.03 -6.02
C ASN A 37 3.67 11.50 -5.57
N GLN A 38 3.66 12.45 -4.63
CA GLN A 38 2.45 13.01 -4.06
C GLN A 38 1.56 13.59 -5.17
N SER A 39 0.34 13.06 -5.26
CA SER A 39 -0.61 13.41 -6.32
C SER A 39 -1.68 14.42 -5.87
N PHE A 40 -1.76 14.73 -4.58
CA PHE A 40 -2.69 15.73 -4.05
C PHE A 40 -2.12 16.44 -2.81
N ASN A 41 -2.55 17.68 -2.59
CA ASN A 41 -2.15 18.49 -1.44
C ASN A 41 -3.25 18.51 -0.36
N GLY A 42 -2.84 18.72 0.89
CA GLY A 42 -3.75 18.75 2.03
C GLY A 42 -4.23 17.35 2.43
N ALA A 43 -5.50 17.24 2.76
CA ALA A 43 -6.13 16.00 3.17
C ALA A 43 -7.45 15.77 2.41
N LEU A 44 -7.83 14.51 2.24
CA LEU A 44 -9.18 14.14 1.84
C LEU A 44 -10.19 14.51 2.94
N ASN A 45 -11.46 14.21 2.70
CA ASN A 45 -12.50 14.46 3.70
C ASN A 45 -12.20 13.67 4.99
N LYS A 46 -12.12 14.38 6.13
CA LYS A 46 -11.84 13.80 7.45
C LYS A 46 -12.90 12.80 7.90
N ASP A 47 -14.12 12.89 7.36
CA ASP A 47 -15.19 11.93 7.62
C ASP A 47 -14.99 10.60 6.88
N MET A 48 -13.95 10.46 6.05
CA MET A 48 -13.59 9.20 5.40
C MET A 48 -13.41 8.07 6.43
N ILE A 49 -12.81 8.37 7.59
CA ILE A 49 -12.62 7.38 8.66
C ILE A 49 -13.96 6.81 9.15
N ASN A 50 -15.04 7.59 9.15
CA ASN A 50 -16.35 7.12 9.57
C ASN A 50 -16.93 6.09 8.59
N LYS A 51 -16.60 6.20 7.30
CA LYS A 51 -17.00 5.20 6.30
C LYS A 51 -16.29 3.87 6.52
N ILE A 52 -15.00 3.93 6.86
CA ILE A 52 -14.22 2.73 7.18
C ILE A 52 -14.75 2.06 8.46
N LYS A 53 -15.04 2.87 9.50
CA LYS A 53 -15.64 2.38 10.74
C LYS A 53 -17.05 1.81 10.54
N PHE A 54 -17.83 2.35 9.61
CA PHE A 54 -19.15 1.80 9.25
C PHE A 54 -19.06 0.35 8.76
N ASP A 55 -17.97 -0.03 8.11
CA ASP A 55 -17.70 -1.40 7.66
C ASP A 55 -17.14 -2.30 8.79
N ASN A 56 -17.25 -1.87 10.06
CA ASN A 56 -16.73 -2.54 11.26
C ASN A 56 -15.21 -2.78 11.28
N LEU A 57 -14.46 -1.96 10.55
CA LEU A 57 -13.01 -1.92 10.62
C LEU A 57 -12.58 -0.99 11.76
N GLU A 58 -12.51 -1.53 12.97
CA GLU A 58 -12.01 -0.82 14.16
C GLU A 58 -10.61 -1.33 14.51
N ASN A 59 -9.60 -0.73 13.88
CA ASN A 59 -8.21 -1.04 14.17
C ASN A 59 -7.44 0.25 14.49
N GLU A 60 -6.49 0.18 15.43
CA GLU A 60 -5.51 1.24 15.71
C GLU A 60 -4.83 1.74 14.42
N ALA A 61 -4.70 0.85 13.44
CA ALA A 61 -4.11 1.13 12.14
C ALA A 61 -4.87 2.19 11.31
N ILE A 62 -6.17 2.41 11.52
CA ILE A 62 -6.94 3.42 10.78
C ILE A 62 -6.98 4.79 11.48
N GLU A 63 -6.46 4.91 12.69
CA GLU A 63 -6.52 6.17 13.46
C GLU A 63 -5.71 7.29 12.80
N ILE A 64 -4.66 6.93 12.06
CA ILE A 64 -3.88 7.87 11.23
C ILE A 64 -4.75 8.56 10.15
N LEU A 65 -5.86 7.93 9.75
CA LEU A 65 -6.80 8.44 8.76
C LEU A 65 -7.75 9.51 9.30
N LYS A 66 -7.68 9.87 10.59
CA LYS A 66 -8.30 11.12 11.10
C LYS A 66 -7.78 12.36 10.36
N THR A 67 -6.54 12.28 9.86
CA THR A 67 -5.95 13.27 8.97
C THR A 67 -5.56 12.58 7.66
N PRO A 68 -6.49 12.41 6.71
CA PRO A 68 -6.28 11.58 5.52
C PRO A 68 -5.47 12.32 4.45
N THR A 69 -4.22 12.66 4.77
CA THR A 69 -3.22 13.17 3.81
C THR A 69 -2.74 12.05 2.88
N TYR A 70 -2.08 12.42 1.78
CA TYR A 70 -1.46 11.44 0.87
C TYR A 70 -0.57 10.47 1.66
N ASN A 71 0.33 10.99 2.49
CA ASN A 71 1.25 10.18 3.27
C ASN A 71 0.53 9.24 4.25
N ASN A 72 -0.48 9.74 4.96
CA ASN A 72 -1.20 8.92 5.95
C ASN A 72 -2.01 7.80 5.30
N ILE A 73 -2.62 8.07 4.15
CA ILE A 73 -3.34 7.06 3.38
C ILE A 73 -2.37 6.01 2.81
N MET A 74 -1.23 6.45 2.28
CA MET A 74 -0.22 5.52 1.76
C MET A 74 0.42 4.68 2.86
N LYS A 75 0.62 5.20 4.08
CA LYS A 75 1.10 4.42 5.23
C LYS A 75 0.17 3.27 5.57
N VAL A 76 -1.15 3.49 5.55
CA VAL A 76 -2.12 2.39 5.72
C VAL A 76 -1.96 1.35 4.61
N ALA A 77 -1.81 1.76 3.36
CA ALA A 77 -1.55 0.82 2.27
C ALA A 77 -0.25 0.01 2.49
N ILE A 78 0.80 0.68 2.98
CA ILE A 78 2.08 0.05 3.31
C ILE A 78 1.89 -1.01 4.40
N ASP A 79 1.22 -0.67 5.49
CA ASP A 79 1.02 -1.55 6.66
C ASP A 79 0.25 -2.82 6.32
N TYR A 80 -0.69 -2.73 5.39
CA TYR A 80 -1.54 -3.85 4.99
C TYR A 80 -1.10 -4.57 3.70
N SER A 81 0.02 -4.19 3.11
CA SER A 81 0.60 -4.89 1.95
C SER A 81 1.65 -5.92 2.37
N ASP A 82 1.86 -6.95 1.55
CA ASP A 82 2.91 -7.96 1.77
C ASP A 82 4.26 -7.52 1.18
N ALA A 83 4.25 -6.73 0.10
CA ALA A 83 5.44 -6.15 -0.51
C ALA A 83 5.15 -4.78 -1.16
N LEU A 84 6.20 -4.01 -1.43
CA LEU A 84 6.09 -2.62 -1.84
C LEU A 84 6.96 -2.33 -3.05
N ILE A 85 6.54 -1.36 -3.86
CA ILE A 85 7.31 -0.91 -5.03
C ILE A 85 7.34 0.62 -5.06
N VAL A 86 8.51 1.21 -5.28
CA VAL A 86 8.67 2.64 -5.59
C VAL A 86 8.40 2.82 -7.09
N GLY A 87 7.26 3.38 -7.43
CA GLY A 87 6.73 3.49 -8.81
C GLY A 87 7.06 4.79 -9.53
N SER A 88 7.75 5.73 -8.89
CA SER A 88 8.23 6.98 -9.48
C SER A 88 9.63 7.32 -9.01
N GLU A 89 10.34 8.16 -9.78
CA GLU A 89 11.71 8.61 -9.46
C GLU A 89 11.84 9.19 -8.05
N GLU A 90 10.80 9.91 -7.62
CA GLU A 90 10.74 10.51 -6.30
C GLU A 90 9.42 10.13 -5.61
N ILE A 91 9.51 9.92 -4.31
CA ILE A 91 8.37 9.82 -3.40
C ILE A 91 8.60 10.77 -2.22
N PRO A 92 7.54 11.18 -1.50
CA PRO A 92 7.69 12.00 -0.30
C PRO A 92 8.72 11.39 0.67
N LYS A 93 9.64 12.21 1.18
CA LYS A 93 10.67 11.76 2.13
C LYS A 93 10.09 11.02 3.34
N GLU A 94 8.96 11.49 3.84
CA GLU A 94 8.24 10.83 4.93
C GLU A 94 7.85 9.38 4.60
N LEU A 95 7.46 9.10 3.35
CA LEU A 95 7.17 7.75 2.89
C LEU A 95 8.44 6.93 2.67
N GLN A 96 9.50 7.54 2.13
CA GLN A 96 10.81 6.86 2.01
C GLN A 96 11.33 6.41 3.38
N ASP A 97 11.30 7.29 4.37
CA ASP A 97 11.70 6.98 5.74
C ASP A 97 10.80 5.88 6.34
N TYR A 98 9.52 5.87 5.99
CA TYR A 98 8.58 4.83 6.43
C TYR A 98 8.88 3.46 5.79
N LEU A 99 9.19 3.43 4.49
CA LEU A 99 9.60 2.22 3.76
C LEU A 99 10.88 1.61 4.36
N ASN A 100 11.87 2.45 4.66
CA ASN A 100 13.14 1.99 5.24
C ASN A 100 12.98 1.34 6.62
N ASN A 101 11.93 1.68 7.35
CA ASN A 101 11.63 1.14 8.67
C ASN A 101 10.65 -0.05 8.63
N CYS A 102 10.14 -0.41 7.44
CA CYS A 102 9.24 -1.54 7.31
C CYS A 102 10.04 -2.84 7.08
N ASN A 103 9.63 -3.92 7.77
CA ASN A 103 10.24 -5.24 7.57
C ASN A 103 9.56 -5.98 6.41
N LYS A 104 9.52 -5.36 5.22
CA LYS A 104 8.84 -5.91 4.03
C LYS A 104 9.74 -5.80 2.80
N PRO A 105 9.60 -6.69 1.80
CA PRO A 105 10.31 -6.53 0.54
C PRO A 105 9.89 -5.24 -0.16
N VAL A 106 10.89 -4.45 -0.57
CA VAL A 106 10.71 -3.22 -1.34
C VAL A 106 11.50 -3.34 -2.63
N LEU A 107 10.85 -3.07 -3.76
CA LEU A 107 11.51 -2.85 -5.04
C LEU A 107 11.69 -1.34 -5.25
N GLU A 108 12.92 -0.91 -5.44
CA GLU A 108 13.24 0.48 -5.76
C GLU A 108 12.76 0.88 -7.17
N TYR A 109 12.82 2.17 -7.48
CA TYR A 109 12.37 2.67 -8.78
C TYR A 109 13.19 2.10 -9.94
N HIS A 110 12.48 1.68 -10.98
CA HIS A 110 13.03 1.26 -12.26
C HIS A 110 12.40 2.06 -13.40
N SER A 111 13.21 2.43 -14.39
CA SER A 111 12.76 3.15 -15.57
C SER A 111 11.77 2.33 -16.42
N ALA A 112 11.05 3.00 -17.32
CA ALA A 112 10.12 2.37 -18.26
C ALA A 112 10.76 1.27 -19.14
N GLU A 113 12.08 1.28 -19.30
CA GLU A 113 12.81 0.25 -20.06
C GLU A 113 13.10 -1.00 -19.24
N THR A 114 13.29 -0.85 -17.92
CA THR A 114 13.79 -1.92 -17.03
C THR A 114 12.73 -2.46 -16.07
N PHE A 115 11.59 -1.76 -15.90
CA PHE A 115 10.59 -2.12 -14.89
C PHE A 115 10.00 -3.52 -15.10
N ALA A 116 9.78 -3.93 -16.36
CA ALA A 116 9.09 -5.19 -16.66
C ALA A 116 9.89 -6.41 -16.15
N GLU A 117 11.20 -6.41 -16.38
CA GLU A 117 12.10 -7.46 -15.88
C GLU A 117 12.22 -7.39 -14.36
N ALA A 118 12.43 -6.20 -13.80
CA ALA A 118 12.55 -6.00 -12.37
C ALA A 118 11.30 -6.45 -11.59
N TYR A 119 10.11 -6.13 -12.08
CA TYR A 119 8.84 -6.53 -11.44
C TYR A 119 8.65 -8.04 -11.53
N THR A 120 8.93 -8.63 -12.69
CA THR A 120 8.82 -10.08 -12.89
C THR A 120 9.73 -10.83 -11.91
N GLU A 121 10.97 -10.37 -11.77
CA GLU A 121 11.94 -10.97 -10.86
C GLU A 121 11.51 -10.80 -9.41
N PHE A 122 11.14 -9.58 -9.01
CA PHE A 122 10.66 -9.26 -7.67
C PHE A 122 9.45 -10.13 -7.27
N TYR A 123 8.48 -10.29 -8.16
CA TYR A 123 7.32 -11.15 -7.91
C TYR A 123 7.68 -12.60 -7.70
N LYS A 124 8.60 -13.14 -8.49
CA LYS A 124 9.01 -14.54 -8.39
C LYS A 124 9.86 -14.80 -7.15
N THR A 125 10.79 -13.91 -6.82
CA THR A 125 11.84 -14.20 -5.83
C THR A 125 11.63 -13.58 -4.47
N GLN A 126 10.85 -12.51 -4.37
CA GLN A 126 10.61 -11.81 -3.10
C GLN A 126 9.16 -11.89 -2.63
N VAL A 127 8.19 -11.96 -3.55
CA VAL A 127 6.75 -11.94 -3.20
C VAL A 127 6.15 -13.34 -3.11
N LEU A 128 6.36 -14.19 -4.11
CA LEU A 128 5.77 -15.53 -4.19
C LEU A 128 6.59 -16.64 -3.51
N SER A 129 7.85 -16.36 -3.18
CA SER A 129 8.76 -17.30 -2.52
C SER A 129 8.56 -17.39 -0.99
N GLN A 130 7.68 -16.55 -0.44
CA GLN A 130 7.36 -16.46 1.00
C GLN A 130 6.09 -17.22 1.37
#